data_AF-A0A7J0G114-F1
#
_entry.id   AF-A0A7J0G114-F1
#
_cell.length_a   1.000
_cell.length_b   1.000
_cell.length_c   1.000
_cell.angle_alpha   90.00
_cell.angle_beta   90.00
_cell.angle_gamma   90.00
#
_symmetry.space_group_name_H-M   'P 1'
#
loop_
_entity.id
_entity.type
_entity.pdbx_description
1 polymer ?
#
loop_
_entity_poly.entity_id
_entity_poly.type
_entity_poly.pdbx_seq_one_letter_code
_entity_poly.pdbx_strand_id
1 'polypeptide(L)'
;MKQLQLLWHMGIYKTDLPENDQLNVAFVDIGHASMQVCIAGFKKGQLKILAHSFDRTLGGRDFDEVLFQHFAVKFKEEYKIDVYQNARACLRLRAGCEKLKKVLSANPEAPLNIECLMDEKDVRGFIKREEFEQISIPILERVRKPLEKALSEADLTVENIHSVEVVGSGSRVPAMLRILTEFFGKEPRRTMNASECVAKGCALQCAILSPTFKVREFQVNENFPFPIALSWKGAAPDTQNGEAENQQSTIVFPKGNPIPSVKALTFYRSGTFTIDAHYSDVSELQTPAKISTYTIGPFKSTKSERAKLKLKVRLNLHGIVSVESATLLEEEEVEVPIVKESAKDAAKMETDEAPNDSTPSATENDINMQDAKADASGPENGVPESGDKPVQMETDAKVEAQRKRVMEETKDKKNAVEAYVYDMRNKLHDKYQEFVTDSDREALIAKLQEVEDWLYEDGEDETKGVYIAKLEELKKQGDPIEERYKEYTERGPVIDQLWRSRRFLNECVEAEAWLREKKQQQDMLPKYATPVLLSAEIRRKAEALDRFCRPIMTKPKPAKPATPEMPSPAPPQGSEPQPQGADDAYHNESPGAANSEVPPADAEPMETDKSETAHGAA
;
A
#
# COMPACT_ATOMS: atom_id res chain seq x y z
N MET A 1 -0.46 16.25 1.93
CA MET A 1 -0.62 14.89 1.32
C MET A 1 0.35 13.85 1.87
N LYS A 2 1.67 13.83 1.55
CA LYS A 2 2.58 12.77 2.05
C LYS A 2 2.59 12.61 3.58
N GLN A 3 2.60 13.72 4.31
CA GLN A 3 2.62 13.69 5.78
C GLN A 3 1.34 13.14 6.40
N LEU A 4 0.16 13.45 5.84
CA LEU A 4 -1.12 12.89 6.29
C LEU A 4 -1.07 11.35 6.42
N GLN A 5 -0.40 10.71 5.46
CA GLN A 5 -0.31 9.26 5.35
C GLN A 5 0.57 8.64 6.45
N LEU A 6 1.62 9.33 6.91
CA LEU A 6 2.38 8.95 8.11
C LEU A 6 1.47 8.94 9.36
N LEU A 7 0.63 9.98 9.46
CA LEU A 7 -0.17 10.26 10.64
C LEU A 7 -1.35 9.30 10.79
N TRP A 8 -1.97 8.90 9.67
CA TRP A 8 -2.97 7.82 9.63
C TRP A 8 -2.43 6.50 10.18
N HIS A 9 -1.17 6.14 9.84
CA HIS A 9 -0.57 4.91 10.34
C HIS A 9 -0.25 4.96 11.84
N MET A 10 0.14 6.12 12.40
CA MET A 10 0.31 6.21 13.86
C MET A 10 -1.05 6.28 14.60
N GLY A 11 -2.00 7.08 14.09
CA GLY A 11 -3.26 7.38 14.77
C GLY A 11 -4.21 6.20 14.92
N ILE A 12 -4.31 5.32 13.91
CA ILE A 12 -5.18 4.13 14.00
C ILE A 12 -4.55 3.00 14.81
N TYR A 13 -3.22 2.89 14.81
CA TYR A 13 -2.50 1.77 15.43
C TYR A 13 -2.06 2.01 16.88
N LYS A 14 -1.89 3.28 17.32
CA LYS A 14 -1.75 3.59 18.75
C LYS A 14 -3.08 3.43 19.47
N THR A 15 -3.15 2.45 20.37
CA THR A 15 -4.32 2.15 21.21
C THR A 15 -4.38 2.97 22.48
N ASP A 16 -3.31 3.68 22.81
CA ASP A 16 -3.02 4.39 24.06
C ASP A 16 -3.17 5.93 23.95
N LEU A 17 -3.96 6.41 22.99
CA LEU A 17 -4.19 7.85 22.80
C LEU A 17 -5.10 8.43 23.89
N PRO A 18 -4.76 9.61 24.47
CA PRO A 18 -5.57 10.27 25.49
C PRO A 18 -6.93 10.73 24.94
N GLU A 19 -7.95 10.76 25.80
CA GLU A 19 -9.30 11.20 25.43
C GLU A 19 -9.43 12.73 25.43
N ASN A 20 -8.96 13.38 26.51
CA ASN A 20 -9.14 14.81 26.73
C ASN A 20 -7.92 15.64 26.30
N ASP A 21 -6.72 15.24 26.70
CA ASP A 21 -5.48 15.97 26.43
C ASP A 21 -4.97 15.76 25.00
N GLN A 22 -4.29 16.76 24.45
CA GLN A 22 -3.73 16.67 23.09
C GLN A 22 -2.27 16.23 23.12
N LEU A 23 -1.99 15.04 22.59
CA LEU A 23 -0.62 14.56 22.43
C LEU A 23 0.00 15.19 21.16
N ASN A 24 0.80 16.24 21.33
CA ASN A 24 1.54 16.85 20.23
C ASN A 24 2.75 15.98 19.85
N VAL A 25 2.81 15.54 18.59
CA VAL A 25 3.90 14.74 18.04
C VAL A 25 4.48 15.45 16.82
N ALA A 26 5.81 15.59 16.78
CA ALA A 26 6.55 16.13 15.64
C ALA A 26 7.02 14.97 14.74
N PHE A 27 6.71 15.04 13.44
CA PHE A 27 7.13 14.06 12.44
C PHE A 27 8.15 14.69 11.52
N VAL A 28 9.30 14.04 11.37
CA VAL A 28 10.39 14.52 10.51
C VAL A 28 10.66 13.48 9.44
N ASP A 29 10.22 13.75 8.21
CA ASP A 29 10.53 12.93 7.03
C ASP A 29 11.72 13.53 6.30
N ILE A 30 12.84 12.79 6.24
CA ILE A 30 14.02 13.17 5.46
C ILE A 30 14.17 12.13 4.34
N GLY A 31 13.52 12.41 3.21
CA GLY A 31 13.49 11.54 2.04
C GLY A 31 14.76 11.64 1.19
N HIS A 32 14.67 11.21 -0.07
CA HIS A 32 15.80 11.31 -1.01
C HIS A 32 16.09 12.76 -1.43
N ALA A 33 15.09 13.61 -1.63
CA ALA A 33 15.27 14.96 -2.18
C ALA A 33 14.73 16.11 -1.32
N SER A 34 13.97 15.81 -0.27
CA SER A 34 13.24 16.81 0.52
C SER A 34 13.11 16.39 1.98
N MET A 35 13.15 17.39 2.86
CA MET A 35 12.87 17.29 4.28
C MET A 35 11.50 17.92 4.53
N GLN A 36 10.65 17.26 5.31
CA GLN A 36 9.33 17.76 5.68
C GLN A 36 9.12 17.58 7.18
N VAL A 37 8.62 18.61 7.86
CA VAL A 37 8.30 18.59 9.29
C VAL A 37 6.80 18.79 9.46
N CYS A 38 6.14 17.88 10.17
CA CYS A 38 4.74 18.00 10.55
C CYS A 38 4.66 18.13 12.06
N ILE A 39 3.79 18.99 12.58
CA ILE A 39 3.39 18.91 13.99
C ILE A 39 1.90 18.62 14.02
N ALA A 40 1.52 17.52 14.66
CA ALA A 40 0.15 17.05 14.75
C ALA A 40 -0.24 16.80 16.21
N GLY A 41 -1.44 17.24 16.57
CA GLY A 41 -2.09 16.92 17.84
C GLY A 41 -2.97 15.68 17.70
N PHE A 42 -2.75 14.68 18.54
CA PHE A 42 -3.56 13.47 18.59
C PHE A 42 -4.48 13.45 19.81
N LYS A 43 -5.69 12.95 19.62
CA LYS A 43 -6.60 12.48 20.67
C LYS A 43 -7.21 11.14 20.24
N LYS A 44 -7.88 10.43 21.14
CA LYS A 44 -8.59 9.19 20.83
C LYS A 44 -9.56 9.39 19.66
N GLY A 45 -9.33 8.68 18.55
CA GLY A 45 -10.18 8.73 17.35
C GLY A 45 -10.01 9.95 16.44
N GLN A 46 -9.07 10.87 16.71
CA GLN A 46 -8.85 12.05 15.85
C GLN A 46 -7.38 12.52 15.81
N LEU A 47 -6.98 13.10 14.68
CA LEU A 47 -5.74 13.87 14.54
C LEU A 47 -6.00 15.23 13.92
N LYS A 48 -5.29 16.25 14.41
CA LYS A 48 -5.29 17.60 13.84
C LYS A 48 -3.88 18.03 13.46
N ILE A 49 -3.71 18.50 12.23
CA ILE A 49 -2.47 19.14 11.79
C ILE A 49 -2.40 20.53 12.40
N LEU A 50 -1.29 20.84 13.06
CA LEU A 50 -1.03 22.16 13.65
C LEU A 50 -0.17 22.99 12.69
N ALA A 51 0.94 22.42 12.20
CA ALA A 51 1.84 23.07 11.27
C ALA A 51 2.51 22.09 10.29
N HIS A 52 2.92 22.63 9.14
CA HIS A 52 3.63 21.91 8.09
C HIS A 52 4.74 22.80 7.51
N SER A 53 6.00 22.44 7.72
CA SER A 53 7.15 23.09 7.10
C SER A 53 7.97 22.10 6.26
N PHE A 54 8.86 22.61 5.41
CA PHE A 54 9.63 21.78 4.49
C PHE A 54 10.85 22.51 3.93
N ASP A 55 11.80 21.73 3.46
CA ASP A 55 12.81 22.14 2.48
C ASP A 55 12.76 21.14 1.30
N ARG A 56 12.46 21.66 0.09
CA ARG A 56 12.26 20.84 -1.13
C ARG A 56 13.57 20.39 -1.77
N THR A 57 14.71 20.82 -1.24
CA THR A 57 16.05 20.61 -1.80
C THR A 57 17.06 20.21 -0.72
N LEU A 58 16.59 19.42 0.26
CA LEU A 58 17.34 18.92 1.41
C LEU A 58 16.95 17.47 1.66
N GLY A 59 17.77 16.51 1.26
CA GLY A 59 17.51 15.09 1.48
C GLY A 59 18.75 14.22 1.25
N GLY A 60 18.53 12.91 1.23
CA GLY A 60 19.60 11.92 1.07
C GLY A 60 20.52 12.15 -0.13
N ARG A 61 20.00 12.68 -1.25
CA ARG A 61 20.75 12.94 -2.50
C ARG A 61 21.81 14.03 -2.34
N ASP A 62 21.56 15.01 -1.48
CA ASP A 62 22.42 16.18 -1.38
C ASP A 62 23.71 15.76 -0.62
N PHE A 63 23.60 14.84 0.35
CA PHE A 63 24.72 14.11 0.93
C PHE A 63 25.46 13.21 -0.08
N ASP A 64 24.74 12.57 -1.00
CA ASP A 64 25.36 11.75 -2.06
C ASP A 64 26.17 12.62 -3.03
N GLU A 65 25.68 13.82 -3.33
CA GLU A 65 26.35 14.80 -4.20
C GLU A 65 27.59 15.41 -3.52
N VAL A 66 27.56 15.67 -2.22
CA VAL A 66 28.74 16.12 -1.46
C VAL A 66 29.85 15.05 -1.46
N LEU A 67 29.50 13.78 -1.24
CA LEU A 67 30.45 12.66 -1.39
C LEU A 67 30.96 12.54 -2.83
N PHE A 68 30.08 12.66 -3.82
CA PHE A 68 30.45 12.64 -5.23
C PHE A 68 31.44 13.76 -5.58
N GLN A 69 31.23 14.98 -5.12
CA GLN A 69 32.13 16.12 -5.34
C GLN A 69 33.50 15.89 -4.70
N HIS A 70 33.55 15.41 -3.45
CA HIS A 70 34.80 15.04 -2.77
C HIS A 70 35.59 14.00 -3.58
N PHE A 71 34.96 12.89 -3.97
CA PHE A 71 35.65 11.83 -4.72
C PHE A 71 35.95 12.21 -6.17
N ALA A 72 35.16 13.08 -6.81
CA ALA A 72 35.45 13.58 -8.15
C ALA A 72 36.73 14.42 -8.18
N VAL A 73 36.93 15.30 -7.19
CA VAL A 73 38.18 16.07 -7.03
C VAL A 73 39.34 15.10 -6.74
N LYS A 74 39.18 14.22 -5.74
CA LYS A 74 40.20 13.23 -5.35
C LYS A 74 40.65 12.35 -6.50
N PHE A 75 39.72 11.83 -7.31
CA PHE A 75 40.07 10.95 -8.43
C PHE A 75 40.63 11.69 -9.66
N LYS A 76 40.32 12.98 -9.82
CA LYS A 76 40.99 13.87 -10.78
C LYS A 76 42.44 14.15 -10.38
N GLU A 77 42.72 14.21 -9.09
CA GLU A 77 44.08 14.38 -8.56
C GLU A 77 44.90 13.07 -8.56
N GLU A 78 44.36 11.98 -8.01
CA GLU A 78 45.08 10.71 -7.83
C GLU A 78 45.17 9.89 -9.12
N TYR A 79 44.05 9.67 -9.82
CA TYR A 79 43.94 8.75 -10.97
C TYR A 79 43.96 9.48 -12.33
N LYS A 80 43.96 10.82 -12.31
CA LYS A 80 43.88 11.71 -13.49
C LYS A 80 42.65 11.44 -14.37
N ILE A 81 41.51 11.09 -13.75
CA ILE A 81 40.23 10.93 -14.44
C ILE A 81 39.29 12.09 -14.10
N ASP A 82 38.64 12.67 -15.10
CA ASP A 82 37.60 13.68 -14.88
C ASP A 82 36.22 13.07 -15.10
N VAL A 83 35.63 12.57 -14.02
CA VAL A 83 34.33 11.88 -14.06
C VAL A 83 33.18 12.74 -14.61
N TYR A 84 33.30 14.09 -14.57
CA TYR A 84 32.30 14.98 -15.16
C TYR A 84 32.25 14.90 -16.69
N GLN A 85 33.32 14.45 -17.35
CA GLN A 85 33.37 14.27 -18.80
C GLN A 85 32.69 12.97 -19.26
N ASN A 86 32.26 12.10 -18.34
CA ASN A 86 31.68 10.80 -18.66
C ASN A 86 30.42 10.51 -17.83
N ALA A 87 29.26 10.54 -18.49
CA ALA A 87 27.96 10.31 -17.84
C ALA A 87 27.86 8.93 -17.14
N ARG A 88 28.47 7.88 -17.70
CA ARG A 88 28.50 6.54 -17.09
C ARG A 88 29.36 6.54 -15.83
N ALA A 89 30.53 7.19 -15.86
CA ALA A 89 31.38 7.35 -14.68
C ALA A 89 30.67 8.16 -13.58
N CYS A 90 30.02 9.27 -13.95
CA CYS A 90 29.18 10.07 -13.03
C CYS A 90 28.11 9.23 -12.31
N LEU A 91 27.34 8.42 -13.04
CA LEU A 91 26.30 7.57 -12.45
C LEU A 91 26.89 6.47 -11.56
N ARG A 92 27.98 5.84 -11.98
CA ARG A 92 28.67 4.79 -11.18
C ARG A 92 29.27 5.36 -9.90
N LEU A 93 29.89 6.54 -9.95
CA LEU A 93 30.42 7.20 -8.76
C LEU A 93 29.31 7.60 -7.79
N ARG A 94 28.21 8.23 -8.26
CA ARG A 94 27.05 8.55 -7.41
C ARG A 94 26.44 7.31 -6.75
N ALA A 95 26.30 6.20 -7.48
CA ALA A 95 25.82 4.94 -6.92
C ALA A 95 26.80 4.35 -5.89
N GLY A 96 28.11 4.55 -6.07
CA GLY A 96 29.14 4.24 -5.06
C GLY A 96 29.00 5.11 -3.80
N CYS A 97 28.85 6.43 -3.97
CA CYS A 97 28.64 7.39 -2.88
C CYS A 97 27.36 7.11 -2.08
N GLU A 98 26.25 6.72 -2.74
CA GLU A 98 25.01 6.36 -2.05
C GLU A 98 25.14 5.10 -1.18
N LYS A 99 25.91 4.10 -1.65
CA LYS A 99 26.29 2.93 -0.83
C LYS A 99 27.21 3.35 0.31
N LEU A 100 28.22 4.17 0.05
CA LEU A 100 29.18 4.65 1.03
C LEU A 100 28.51 5.40 2.20
N LYS A 101 27.57 6.32 1.89
CA LYS A 101 26.74 7.03 2.88
C LYS A 101 25.97 6.07 3.79
N LYS A 102 25.41 4.98 3.24
CA LYS A 102 24.70 3.96 4.01
C LYS A 102 25.66 3.20 4.95
N VAL A 103 26.88 2.90 4.50
CA VAL A 103 27.91 2.27 5.35
C VAL A 103 28.35 3.23 6.47
N LEU A 104 28.61 4.50 6.17
CA LEU A 104 28.98 5.53 7.15
C LEU A 104 27.88 5.82 8.19
N SER A 105 26.62 5.51 7.88
CA SER A 105 25.52 5.59 8.84
C SER A 105 25.62 4.54 9.95
N ALA A 106 26.29 3.40 9.70
CA ALA A 106 26.54 2.36 10.69
C ALA A 106 27.97 2.44 11.26
N ASN A 107 28.98 2.53 10.38
CA ASN A 107 30.40 2.46 10.71
C ASN A 107 31.05 3.86 10.77
N PRO A 108 32.08 4.07 11.61
CA PRO A 108 32.78 5.36 11.72
C PRO A 108 33.66 5.68 10.51
N GLU A 109 33.96 4.72 9.64
CA GLU A 109 34.74 4.91 8.42
C GLU A 109 34.33 3.87 7.36
N ALA A 110 34.60 4.16 6.09
CA ALA A 110 34.24 3.27 4.98
C ALA A 110 35.15 3.43 3.75
N PRO A 111 35.56 2.33 3.11
CA PRO A 111 36.21 2.35 1.80
C PRO A 111 35.20 2.49 0.66
N LEU A 112 35.61 3.15 -0.42
CA LEU A 112 34.91 3.25 -1.69
C LEU A 112 35.74 2.57 -2.78
N ASN A 113 35.28 1.44 -3.30
CA ASN A 113 35.96 0.74 -4.39
C ASN A 113 35.04 0.70 -5.62
N ILE A 114 35.53 1.13 -6.78
CA ILE A 114 34.79 1.05 -8.06
C ILE A 114 35.75 0.61 -9.17
N GLU A 115 35.51 -0.59 -9.71
CA GLU A 115 36.29 -1.19 -10.79
C GLU A 115 35.96 -0.55 -12.14
N CYS A 116 36.99 -0.32 -12.98
CA CYS A 116 36.88 0.25 -14.32
C CYS A 116 35.92 1.48 -14.36
N LEU A 117 36.13 2.46 -13.47
CA LEU A 117 35.23 3.62 -13.36
C LEU A 117 35.26 4.47 -14.64
N MET A 118 36.46 4.71 -15.16
CA MET A 118 36.75 5.46 -16.39
C MET A 118 38.16 5.06 -16.88
N ASP A 119 38.38 5.05 -18.20
CA ASP A 119 39.68 4.76 -18.84
C ASP A 119 40.34 3.46 -18.36
N GLU A 120 39.53 2.40 -18.15
CA GLU A 120 39.95 1.09 -17.61
C GLU A 120 40.59 1.12 -16.20
N LYS A 121 40.52 2.26 -15.50
CA LYS A 121 41.09 2.43 -14.15
C LYS A 121 40.09 2.03 -13.07
N ASP A 122 40.56 1.17 -12.18
CA ASP A 122 39.94 0.97 -10.87
C ASP A 122 40.25 2.16 -9.96
N VAL A 123 39.26 2.61 -9.20
CA VAL A 123 39.46 3.63 -8.17
C VAL A 123 39.19 3.06 -6.78
N ARG A 124 40.04 3.48 -5.83
CA ARG A 124 39.89 3.22 -4.41
C ARG A 124 39.92 4.54 -3.67
N GLY A 125 38.95 4.71 -2.77
CA GLY A 125 38.79 5.84 -1.89
C GLY A 125 38.53 5.37 -0.47
N PHE A 126 38.67 6.28 0.47
CA PHE A 126 38.41 6.06 1.88
C PHE A 126 37.99 7.40 2.49
N ILE A 127 37.03 7.38 3.39
CA ILE A 127 36.54 8.55 4.12
C ILE A 127 36.06 8.14 5.52
N LYS A 128 36.24 9.04 6.49
CA LYS A 128 35.70 8.87 7.85
C LYS A 128 34.34 9.56 7.99
N ARG A 129 33.53 9.11 8.94
CA ARG A 129 32.23 9.72 9.25
C ARG A 129 32.41 11.18 9.64
N GLU A 130 33.42 11.49 10.44
CA GLU A 130 33.71 12.85 10.88
C GLU A 130 34.03 13.75 9.67
N GLU A 131 34.86 13.27 8.74
CA GLU A 131 35.19 13.97 7.50
C GLU A 131 33.96 14.18 6.60
N PHE A 132 33.13 13.14 6.42
CA PHE A 132 31.86 13.21 5.69
C PHE A 132 30.89 14.24 6.32
N GLU A 133 30.80 14.28 7.65
CA GLU A 133 29.96 15.25 8.37
C GLU A 133 30.51 16.68 8.23
N GLN A 134 31.84 16.88 8.24
CA GLN A 134 32.46 18.19 7.98
C GLN A 134 32.16 18.72 6.58
N ILE A 135 32.35 17.91 5.52
CA ILE A 135 32.03 18.34 4.15
C ILE A 135 30.51 18.54 3.93
N SER A 136 29.67 18.01 4.83
CA SER A 136 28.21 18.14 4.79
C SER A 136 27.65 19.34 5.58
N ILE A 137 28.49 20.17 6.24
CA ILE A 137 28.04 21.32 7.05
C ILE A 137 27.01 22.21 6.33
N PRO A 138 27.18 22.62 5.05
CA PRO A 138 26.20 23.47 4.36
C PRO A 138 24.81 22.84 4.17
N ILE A 139 24.72 21.51 4.26
CA ILE A 139 23.45 20.75 4.25
C ILE A 139 22.88 20.70 5.66
N LEU A 140 23.72 20.41 6.66
CA LEU A 140 23.35 20.24 8.06
C LEU A 140 22.82 21.54 8.69
N GLU A 141 23.38 22.71 8.34
CA GLU A 141 22.91 24.02 8.82
C GLU A 141 21.46 24.32 8.38
N ARG A 142 21.02 23.78 7.23
CA ARG A 142 19.67 24.01 6.68
C ARG A 142 18.59 23.25 7.43
N VAL A 143 18.95 22.21 8.18
CA VAL A 143 18.04 21.30 8.89
C VAL A 143 17.22 22.02 9.97
N ARG A 144 17.77 23.06 10.60
CA ARG A 144 17.10 23.80 11.67
C ARG A 144 15.92 24.65 11.19
N LYS A 145 16.01 25.27 10.00
CA LYS A 145 15.01 26.24 9.51
C LYS A 145 13.59 25.65 9.38
N PRO A 146 13.38 24.43 8.83
CA PRO A 146 12.07 23.79 8.87
C PRO A 146 11.56 23.53 10.29
N LEU A 147 12.43 23.11 11.21
CA LEU A 147 12.03 22.75 12.58
C LEU A 147 11.54 23.98 13.36
N GLU A 148 12.31 25.08 13.30
CA GLU A 148 11.97 26.39 13.89
C GLU A 148 10.64 26.93 13.33
N LYS A 149 10.49 26.89 12.00
CA LYS A 149 9.27 27.31 11.32
C LYS A 149 8.05 26.47 11.73
N ALA A 150 8.19 25.15 11.86
CA ALA A 150 7.08 24.28 12.24
C ALA A 150 6.59 24.57 13.66
N LEU A 151 7.50 24.79 14.62
CA LEU A 151 7.12 25.20 15.98
C LEU A 151 6.44 26.58 16.00
N SER A 152 7.01 27.56 15.29
CA SER A 152 6.44 28.91 15.22
C SER A 152 5.06 28.95 14.55
N GLU A 153 4.81 28.10 13.55
CA GLU A 153 3.49 28.00 12.91
C GLU A 153 2.47 27.19 13.71
N ALA A 154 2.93 26.29 14.58
CA ALA A 154 2.07 25.52 15.48
C ALA A 154 1.67 26.32 16.74
N ASP A 155 2.30 27.47 16.98
CA ASP A 155 2.23 28.24 18.22
C ASP A 155 2.61 27.39 19.46
N LEU A 156 3.70 26.61 19.33
CA LEU A 156 4.19 25.69 20.36
C LEU A 156 5.68 25.89 20.63
N THR A 157 6.08 25.67 21.88
CA THR A 157 7.49 25.55 22.27
C THR A 157 7.97 24.10 22.21
N VAL A 158 9.29 23.88 22.32
CA VAL A 158 9.92 22.55 22.31
C VAL A 158 9.40 21.66 23.45
N GLU A 159 9.08 22.26 24.59
CA GLU A 159 8.53 21.60 25.78
C GLU A 159 7.14 21.02 25.50
N ASN A 160 6.33 21.66 24.65
CA ASN A 160 4.99 21.20 24.31
C ASN A 160 4.96 19.99 23.36
N ILE A 161 6.10 19.61 22.77
CA ILE A 161 6.23 18.42 21.90
C ILE A 161 6.50 17.19 22.75
N HIS A 162 5.57 16.24 22.76
CA HIS A 162 5.61 15.06 23.64
C HIS A 162 6.55 13.97 23.08
N SER A 163 6.56 13.79 21.77
CA SER A 163 7.49 12.88 21.10
C SER A 163 7.85 13.37 19.69
N VAL A 164 9.01 12.93 19.21
CA VAL A 164 9.48 13.16 17.84
C VAL A 164 9.55 11.79 17.16
N GLU A 165 8.90 11.62 16.01
CA GLU A 165 8.99 10.43 15.18
C GLU A 165 9.74 10.77 13.89
N VAL A 166 10.74 9.97 13.52
CA VAL A 166 11.59 10.23 12.36
C VAL A 166 11.47 9.13 11.30
N VAL A 167 11.31 9.55 10.04
CA VAL A 167 11.16 8.67 8.87
C VAL A 167 11.98 9.18 7.69
N GLY A 168 11.92 8.44 6.57
CA GLY A 168 12.75 8.70 5.39
C GLY A 168 14.18 8.21 5.55
N SER A 169 14.82 7.84 4.42
CA SER A 169 16.14 7.20 4.43
C SER A 169 17.30 8.14 4.79
N GLY A 170 17.16 9.46 4.55
CA GLY A 170 18.17 10.45 4.92
C GLY A 170 18.29 10.68 6.43
N SER A 171 17.24 10.34 7.19
CA SER A 171 17.28 10.37 8.67
C SER A 171 18.24 9.37 9.31
N ARG A 172 18.84 8.46 8.50
CA ARG A 172 19.83 7.48 8.96
C ARG A 172 21.24 8.07 9.10
N VAL A 173 21.51 9.26 8.54
CA VAL A 173 22.78 9.98 8.75
C VAL A 173 22.88 10.41 10.22
N PRO A 174 23.90 10.01 11.00
CA PRO A 174 23.97 10.27 12.44
C PRO A 174 23.90 11.75 12.82
N ALA A 175 24.56 12.64 12.07
CA ALA A 175 24.44 14.09 12.26
C ALA A 175 22.99 14.61 12.21
N MET A 176 22.13 14.04 11.36
CA MET A 176 20.71 14.43 11.32
C MET A 176 20.01 14.12 12.63
N LEU A 177 20.23 12.93 13.20
CA LEU A 177 19.66 12.55 14.49
C LEU A 177 20.19 13.46 15.62
N ARG A 178 21.48 13.79 15.63
CA ARG A 178 22.06 14.68 16.65
C ARG A 178 21.40 16.07 16.61
N ILE A 179 21.25 16.67 15.43
CA ILE A 179 20.57 17.97 15.27
C ILE A 179 19.12 17.90 15.77
N LEU A 180 18.40 16.81 15.48
CA LEU A 180 17.02 16.63 15.96
C LEU A 180 16.96 16.46 17.49
N THR A 181 17.85 15.67 18.08
CA THR A 181 17.94 15.49 19.54
C THR A 181 18.30 16.79 20.25
N GLU A 182 19.28 17.53 19.74
CA GLU A 182 19.68 18.86 20.23
C GLU A 182 18.53 19.87 20.15
N PHE A 183 17.80 19.88 19.03
CA PHE A 183 16.72 20.83 18.80
C PHE A 183 15.48 20.56 19.67
N PHE A 184 15.06 19.30 19.79
CA PHE A 184 13.85 18.95 20.54
C PHE A 184 14.10 18.61 22.02
N GLY A 185 15.35 18.51 22.46
CA GLY A 185 15.74 18.04 23.79
C GLY A 185 15.28 16.60 24.10
N LYS A 186 14.94 15.82 23.06
CA LYS A 186 14.30 14.50 23.13
C LYS A 186 14.83 13.61 22.01
N GLU A 187 15.07 12.34 22.30
CA GLU A 187 15.55 11.38 21.30
C GLU A 187 14.46 11.07 20.24
N PRO A 188 14.74 11.22 18.93
CA PRO A 188 13.81 10.87 17.87
C PRO A 188 13.52 9.37 17.81
N ARG A 189 12.24 9.03 17.89
CA ARG A 189 11.73 7.65 17.85
C ARG A 189 11.55 7.17 16.41
N ARG A 190 11.60 5.85 16.25
CA ARG A 190 11.37 5.14 14.98
C ARG A 190 10.31 4.06 15.17
N THR A 191 9.16 4.42 15.75
CA THR A 191 8.08 3.45 15.99
C THR A 191 7.43 2.94 14.70
N MET A 192 7.51 3.74 13.63
CA MET A 192 6.99 3.41 12.31
C MET A 192 8.07 2.86 11.38
N ASN A 193 7.71 1.90 10.53
CA ASN A 193 8.59 1.46 9.44
C ASN A 193 8.76 2.59 8.41
N ALA A 194 9.94 3.23 8.43
CA ALA A 194 10.28 4.39 7.62
C ALA A 194 10.19 4.19 6.09
N SER A 195 10.17 2.94 5.60
CA SER A 195 10.03 2.64 4.16
C SER A 195 8.58 2.46 3.72
N GLU A 196 7.69 2.07 4.63
CA GLU A 196 6.33 1.60 4.31
C GLU A 196 5.21 2.49 4.85
N CYS A 197 5.46 3.24 5.92
CA CYS A 197 4.45 4.05 6.63
C CYS A 197 3.64 4.98 5.72
N VAL A 198 4.30 5.68 4.77
CA VAL A 198 3.63 6.53 3.77
C VAL A 198 2.70 5.68 2.88
N ALA A 199 3.18 4.57 2.32
CA ALA A 199 2.39 3.72 1.43
C ALA A 199 1.19 3.05 2.14
N LYS A 200 1.39 2.62 3.39
CA LYS A 200 0.32 2.08 4.25
C LYS A 200 -0.75 3.14 4.54
N GLY A 201 -0.34 4.39 4.80
CA GLY A 201 -1.25 5.52 4.92
C GLY A 201 -2.02 5.84 3.63
N CYS A 202 -1.36 5.76 2.46
CA CYS A 202 -2.05 5.90 1.16
C CYS A 202 -3.16 4.85 1.01
N ALA A 203 -2.84 3.57 1.26
CA ALA A 203 -3.77 2.46 1.11
C ALA A 203 -4.96 2.59 2.07
N LEU A 204 -4.71 3.01 3.32
CA LEU A 204 -5.74 3.29 4.30
C LEU A 204 -6.66 4.44 3.87
N GLN A 205 -6.10 5.58 3.43
CA GLN A 205 -6.90 6.70 2.89
C GLN A 205 -7.72 6.27 1.66
N CYS A 206 -7.19 5.38 0.81
CA CYS A 206 -7.90 4.82 -0.33
C CYS A 206 -9.07 3.91 0.11
N ALA A 207 -8.88 3.10 1.16
CA ALA A 207 -9.95 2.30 1.74
C ALA A 207 -11.06 3.16 2.37
N ILE A 208 -10.71 4.27 3.03
CA ILE A 208 -11.67 5.26 3.59
C ILE A 208 -12.51 5.92 2.50
N LEU A 209 -11.90 6.25 1.36
CA LEU A 209 -12.60 6.85 0.23
C LEU A 209 -13.37 5.82 -0.62
N SER A 210 -13.26 4.52 -0.32
CA SER A 210 -13.93 3.48 -1.09
C SER A 210 -15.31 3.17 -0.51
N PRO A 211 -16.40 3.26 -1.30
CA PRO A 211 -17.74 2.95 -0.81
C PRO A 211 -17.94 1.45 -0.50
N THR A 212 -16.98 0.59 -0.85
CA THR A 212 -17.05 -0.86 -0.63
C THR A 212 -16.33 -1.35 0.63
N PHE A 213 -15.50 -0.51 1.26
CA PHE A 213 -14.74 -0.89 2.46
C PHE A 213 -15.15 -0.05 3.66
N LYS A 214 -15.53 -0.71 4.75
CA LYS A 214 -15.74 -0.05 6.05
C LYS A 214 -14.49 -0.20 6.90
N VAL A 215 -13.82 0.90 7.20
CA VAL A 215 -12.71 0.97 8.16
C VAL A 215 -13.19 1.43 9.54
N ARG A 216 -12.29 1.42 10.53
CA ARG A 216 -12.53 2.11 11.82
C ARG A 216 -12.61 3.62 11.56
N GLU A 217 -13.64 4.26 12.11
CA GLU A 217 -13.77 5.72 12.06
C GLU A 217 -12.61 6.39 12.79
N PHE A 218 -12.01 7.39 12.14
CA PHE A 218 -10.93 8.20 12.67
C PHE A 218 -10.97 9.55 11.94
N GLN A 219 -11.12 10.64 12.70
CA GLN A 219 -11.27 11.98 12.14
C GLN A 219 -9.90 12.61 11.85
N VAL A 220 -9.79 13.31 10.72
CA VAL A 220 -8.53 13.92 10.28
C VAL A 220 -8.76 15.35 9.84
N ASN A 221 -8.23 16.28 10.62
CA ASN A 221 -8.35 17.72 10.42
C ASN A 221 -7.02 18.22 9.81
N GLU A 222 -6.98 18.33 8.50
CA GLU A 222 -5.85 18.84 7.71
C GLU A 222 -6.03 20.33 7.39
N ASN A 223 -4.91 21.07 7.38
CA ASN A 223 -4.88 22.51 7.19
C ASN A 223 -4.11 22.84 5.90
N PHE A 224 -4.67 23.73 5.07
CA PHE A 224 -4.03 24.13 3.83
C PHE A 224 -2.88 25.13 4.08
N PRO A 225 -1.62 24.83 3.70
CA PRO A 225 -0.46 25.60 4.13
C PRO A 225 -0.24 26.92 3.38
N PHE A 226 -0.96 27.18 2.27
CA PHE A 226 -0.75 28.35 1.41
C PHE A 226 -1.98 29.25 1.35
N PRO A 227 -1.87 30.57 1.54
CA PRO A 227 -3.00 31.47 1.38
C PRO A 227 -3.35 31.64 -0.11
N ILE A 228 -4.63 31.50 -0.46
CA ILE A 228 -5.15 31.67 -1.81
C ILE A 228 -6.12 32.83 -1.86
N ALA A 229 -5.82 33.75 -2.78
CA ALA A 229 -6.66 34.89 -3.11
C ALA A 229 -7.32 34.71 -4.48
N LEU A 230 -8.46 35.35 -4.64
CA LEU A 230 -9.08 35.60 -5.95
C LEU A 230 -8.92 37.07 -6.28
N SER A 231 -8.57 37.39 -7.53
CA SER A 231 -8.59 38.75 -8.05
C SER A 231 -9.45 38.86 -9.29
N TRP A 232 -10.02 40.04 -9.51
CA TRP A 232 -10.92 40.33 -10.62
C TRP A 232 -10.87 41.82 -10.96
N LYS A 233 -11.23 42.19 -12.20
CA LYS A 233 -11.34 43.61 -12.56
C LYS A 233 -12.55 44.25 -11.87
N GLY A 234 -12.35 45.40 -11.23
CA GLY A 234 -13.41 46.17 -10.59
C GLY A 234 -14.51 46.57 -11.57
N ALA A 235 -15.68 46.97 -11.05
CA ALA A 235 -16.61 47.74 -11.90
C ALA A 235 -15.97 49.12 -12.11
N ALA A 236 -16.06 49.68 -13.31
CA ALA A 236 -15.44 50.96 -13.62
C ALA A 236 -15.89 52.05 -12.62
N PRO A 237 -14.99 52.93 -12.17
CA PRO A 237 -15.38 54.07 -11.35
C PRO A 237 -16.16 55.08 -12.20
N ASP A 238 -17.27 55.58 -11.66
CA ASP A 238 -17.90 56.77 -12.20
C ASP A 238 -16.97 57.98 -11.96
N THR A 239 -16.74 58.73 -13.04
CA THR A 239 -16.03 60.03 -13.11
C THR A 239 -14.54 60.12 -12.73
N GLN A 240 -13.76 60.59 -13.71
CA GLN A 240 -12.62 61.52 -13.59
C GLN A 240 -11.64 61.32 -12.42
N ASN A 241 -10.77 60.31 -12.53
CA ASN A 241 -9.31 60.51 -12.55
C ASN A 241 -8.65 59.21 -13.06
N GLY A 242 -7.77 59.34 -14.05
CA GLY A 242 -7.16 58.18 -14.70
C GLY A 242 -5.87 57.75 -14.02
N GLU A 243 -5.91 56.69 -13.20
CA GLU A 243 -4.72 55.96 -12.76
C GLU A 243 -5.08 54.52 -12.35
N ALA A 244 -4.28 53.55 -12.85
CA ALA A 244 -4.31 52.10 -12.62
C ALA A 244 -5.61 51.31 -12.94
N GLU A 245 -5.45 50.11 -13.52
CA GLU A 245 -6.55 49.13 -13.58
C GLU A 245 -6.95 48.74 -12.15
N ASN A 246 -8.19 49.07 -11.74
CA ASN A 246 -8.66 48.84 -10.37
C ASN A 246 -8.98 47.34 -10.14
N GLN A 247 -7.93 46.52 -10.06
CA GLN A 247 -7.98 45.09 -9.80
C GLN A 247 -8.27 44.86 -8.32
N GLN A 248 -9.47 44.38 -8.03
CA GLN A 248 -9.86 44.00 -6.67
C GLN A 248 -9.32 42.58 -6.39
N SER A 249 -8.92 42.34 -5.14
CA SER A 249 -8.47 41.03 -4.66
C SER A 249 -8.97 40.74 -3.26
N THR A 250 -9.16 39.48 -2.91
CA THR A 250 -9.56 39.04 -1.57
C THR A 250 -8.99 37.66 -1.28
N ILE A 251 -8.41 37.46 -0.10
CA ILE A 251 -8.00 36.14 0.40
C ILE A 251 -9.25 35.32 0.70
N VAL A 252 -9.43 34.22 -0.01
CA VAL A 252 -10.60 33.34 0.11
C VAL A 252 -10.31 32.17 1.05
N PHE A 253 -9.11 31.59 0.93
CA PHE A 253 -8.61 30.57 1.82
C PHE A 253 -7.34 31.12 2.49
N PRO A 254 -7.38 31.54 3.77
CA PRO A 254 -6.19 31.97 4.49
C PRO A 254 -5.20 30.81 4.71
N LYS A 255 -3.96 31.14 5.07
CA LYS A 255 -2.99 30.15 5.54
C LYS A 255 -3.57 29.39 6.75
N GLY A 256 -3.49 28.07 6.72
CA GLY A 256 -4.06 27.20 7.74
C GLY A 256 -5.56 26.88 7.57
N ASN A 257 -6.22 27.32 6.49
CA ASN A 257 -7.64 27.04 6.26
C ASN A 257 -7.88 25.50 6.21
N PRO A 258 -8.84 24.94 6.97
CA PRO A 258 -9.13 23.50 6.94
C PRO A 258 -9.45 22.98 5.53
N ILE A 259 -9.17 21.69 5.25
CA ILE A 259 -9.59 21.04 4.00
C ILE A 259 -10.46 19.80 4.26
N PRO A 260 -11.51 19.56 3.47
CA PRO A 260 -12.03 20.40 2.39
C PRO A 260 -12.76 21.66 2.92
N SER A 261 -12.91 22.69 2.08
CA SER A 261 -13.61 23.93 2.43
C SER A 261 -14.31 24.55 1.23
N VAL A 262 -15.43 25.22 1.46
CA VAL A 262 -16.17 25.99 0.44
C VAL A 262 -16.40 27.40 0.95
N LYS A 263 -16.17 28.40 0.10
CA LYS A 263 -16.42 29.81 0.36
C LYS A 263 -17.35 30.37 -0.70
N ALA A 264 -18.29 31.22 -0.29
CA ALA A 264 -19.20 31.90 -1.19
C ALA A 264 -18.83 33.38 -1.29
N LEU A 265 -18.67 33.91 -2.50
CA LEU A 265 -18.49 35.33 -2.77
C LEU A 265 -19.69 35.87 -3.55
N THR A 266 -20.10 37.10 -3.25
CA THR A 266 -21.19 37.78 -3.95
C THR A 266 -20.63 38.89 -4.83
N PHE A 267 -20.96 38.88 -6.12
CA PHE A 267 -20.55 39.87 -7.10
C PHE A 267 -21.78 40.59 -7.68
N TYR A 268 -21.61 41.87 -8.02
CA TYR A 268 -22.62 42.67 -8.72
C TYR A 268 -22.05 43.11 -10.07
N ARG A 269 -22.55 42.54 -11.17
CA ARG A 269 -21.95 42.67 -12.51
C ARG A 269 -23.00 42.87 -13.59
N SER A 270 -22.74 43.72 -14.56
CA SER A 270 -23.61 43.96 -15.72
C SER A 270 -23.40 42.97 -16.87
N GLY A 271 -22.26 42.25 -16.89
CA GLY A 271 -21.93 41.28 -17.93
C GLY A 271 -20.71 40.43 -17.58
N THR A 272 -20.31 39.55 -18.51
CA THR A 272 -19.22 38.58 -18.36
C THR A 272 -17.95 39.21 -17.80
N PHE A 273 -17.33 38.55 -16.81
CA PHE A 273 -16.10 39.02 -16.17
C PHE A 273 -15.17 37.85 -15.84
N THR A 274 -13.89 38.15 -15.61
CA THR A 274 -12.88 37.15 -15.27
C THR A 274 -12.47 37.20 -13.80
N ILE A 275 -12.07 36.05 -13.27
CA ILE A 275 -11.55 35.85 -11.92
C ILE A 275 -10.28 35.00 -12.00
N ASP A 276 -9.19 35.51 -11.43
CA ASP A 276 -7.91 34.82 -11.33
C ASP A 276 -7.68 34.28 -9.92
N ALA A 277 -7.52 32.96 -9.80
CA ALA A 277 -7.06 32.33 -8.57
C ALA A 277 -5.53 32.36 -8.51
N HIS A 278 -4.97 32.77 -7.38
CA HIS A 278 -3.54 32.88 -7.18
C HIS A 278 -3.14 32.71 -5.72
N TYR A 279 -1.90 32.28 -5.49
CA TYR A 279 -1.28 32.33 -4.16
C TYR A 279 -1.04 33.79 -3.78
N SER A 280 -1.49 34.21 -2.59
CA SER A 280 -1.30 35.59 -2.14
C SER A 280 0.10 35.85 -1.56
N ASP A 281 0.82 34.79 -1.22
CA ASP A 281 2.24 34.82 -0.87
C ASP A 281 2.99 33.77 -1.72
N VAL A 282 4.03 34.21 -2.41
CA VAL A 282 4.92 33.37 -3.24
C VAL A 282 6.34 33.30 -2.73
N SER A 283 6.65 33.93 -1.58
CA SER A 283 7.99 33.96 -0.99
C SER A 283 8.56 32.55 -0.73
N GLU A 284 7.67 31.58 -0.53
CA GLU A 284 7.98 30.17 -0.24
C GLU A 284 7.77 29.25 -1.45
N LEU A 285 7.39 29.80 -2.61
CA LEU A 285 6.92 29.07 -3.77
C LEU A 285 7.90 29.19 -4.96
N GLN A 286 8.47 28.06 -5.36
CA GLN A 286 9.27 27.91 -6.58
C GLN A 286 8.39 27.78 -7.85
N THR A 287 7.22 28.44 -7.87
CA THR A 287 6.18 28.29 -8.90
C THR A 287 5.49 29.64 -9.14
N PRO A 288 4.93 29.90 -10.34
CA PRO A 288 4.14 31.11 -10.59
C PRO A 288 3.01 31.30 -9.56
N ALA A 289 2.72 32.56 -9.24
CA ALA A 289 1.64 32.92 -8.31
C ALA A 289 0.26 32.47 -8.79
N LYS A 290 0.02 32.57 -10.11
CA LYS A 290 -1.27 32.32 -10.73
C LYS A 290 -1.55 30.82 -10.85
N ILE A 291 -2.72 30.42 -10.34
CA ILE A 291 -3.20 29.03 -10.31
C ILE A 291 -4.11 28.77 -11.51
N SER A 292 -5.13 29.62 -11.72
CA SER A 292 -6.12 29.47 -12.80
C SER A 292 -6.88 30.76 -13.07
N THR A 293 -7.55 30.82 -14.23
CA THR A 293 -8.50 31.89 -14.62
C THR A 293 -9.85 31.27 -14.92
N TYR A 294 -10.92 31.91 -14.45
CA TYR A 294 -12.30 31.56 -14.75
C TYR A 294 -13.01 32.75 -15.42
N THR A 295 -13.73 32.48 -16.49
CA THR A 295 -14.62 33.45 -17.14
C THR A 295 -16.05 33.16 -16.70
N ILE A 296 -16.67 34.10 -15.98
CA ILE A 296 -18.02 33.95 -15.43
C ILE A 296 -19.01 34.69 -16.34
N GLY A 297 -19.75 33.92 -17.13
CA GLY A 297 -20.79 34.40 -18.04
C GLY A 297 -20.93 33.52 -19.29
N PRO A 298 -21.79 33.90 -20.25
CA PRO A 298 -22.69 35.05 -20.20
C PRO A 298 -23.88 34.84 -19.24
N PHE A 299 -24.43 35.93 -18.73
CA PHE A 299 -25.67 35.96 -17.95
C PHE A 299 -26.47 37.22 -18.31
N LYS A 300 -27.77 37.22 -18.03
CA LYS A 300 -28.67 38.38 -18.20
C LYS A 300 -29.46 38.53 -16.91
N SER A 301 -29.55 39.75 -16.36
CA SER A 301 -30.54 40.05 -15.32
C SER A 301 -31.80 40.59 -15.97
N THR A 302 -32.95 40.23 -15.41
CA THR A 302 -34.26 40.75 -15.84
C THR A 302 -34.73 41.95 -15.00
N LYS A 303 -34.14 42.15 -13.80
CA LYS A 303 -34.61 43.10 -12.78
C LYS A 303 -33.63 44.25 -12.46
N SER A 304 -32.34 44.14 -12.77
CA SER A 304 -31.34 45.16 -12.38
C SER A 304 -30.24 45.39 -13.43
N GLU A 305 -29.63 46.58 -13.40
CA GLU A 305 -28.46 46.91 -14.24
C GLU A 305 -27.21 46.08 -13.88
N ARG A 306 -27.14 45.56 -12.65
CA ARG A 306 -26.03 44.73 -12.15
C ARG A 306 -26.59 43.47 -11.48
N ALA A 307 -26.48 42.35 -12.20
CA ALA A 307 -26.82 41.01 -11.74
C ALA A 307 -26.08 40.67 -10.43
N LYS A 308 -26.83 40.18 -9.43
CA LYS A 308 -26.29 39.66 -8.17
C LYS A 308 -25.92 38.18 -8.38
N LEU A 309 -24.63 37.89 -8.39
CA LEU A 309 -24.08 36.55 -8.62
C LEU A 309 -23.48 36.00 -7.34
N LYS A 310 -23.86 34.80 -6.93
CA LYS A 310 -23.23 34.05 -5.85
C LYS A 310 -22.30 32.99 -6.44
N LEU A 311 -21.01 33.17 -6.23
CA LEU A 311 -19.96 32.25 -6.67
C LEU A 311 -19.57 31.33 -5.52
N LYS A 312 -19.62 30.02 -5.72
CA LYS A 312 -19.04 29.03 -4.80
C LYS A 312 -17.64 28.66 -5.28
N VAL A 313 -16.68 28.75 -4.37
CA VAL A 313 -15.27 28.43 -4.61
C VAL A 313 -14.89 27.34 -3.61
N ARG A 314 -14.31 26.26 -4.12
CA ARG A 314 -14.06 25.03 -3.36
C ARG A 314 -12.57 24.74 -3.31
N LEU A 315 -12.08 24.47 -2.10
CA LEU A 315 -10.79 23.85 -1.83
C LEU A 315 -11.09 22.38 -1.49
N ASN A 316 -10.79 21.48 -2.41
CA ASN A 316 -11.17 20.07 -2.27
C ASN A 316 -10.23 19.30 -1.31
N LEU A 317 -10.55 18.04 -1.02
CA LEU A 317 -9.78 17.16 -0.12
C LEU A 317 -8.31 16.95 -0.57
N HIS A 318 -8.02 17.16 -1.85
CA HIS A 318 -6.66 17.05 -2.41
C HIS A 318 -5.86 18.37 -2.34
N GLY A 319 -6.45 19.44 -1.81
CA GLY A 319 -5.83 20.77 -1.75
C GLY A 319 -5.89 21.54 -3.08
N ILE A 320 -6.78 21.15 -4.01
CA ILE A 320 -6.97 21.84 -5.30
C ILE A 320 -8.11 22.85 -5.14
N VAL A 321 -7.87 24.10 -5.58
CA VAL A 321 -8.90 25.14 -5.65
C VAL A 321 -9.57 25.16 -7.01
N SER A 322 -10.90 25.22 -7.02
CA SER A 322 -11.71 25.46 -8.21
C SER A 322 -12.91 26.36 -7.91
N VAL A 323 -13.39 27.07 -8.93
CA VAL A 323 -14.77 27.59 -8.91
C VAL A 323 -15.70 26.41 -9.11
N GLU A 324 -16.63 26.20 -8.16
CA GLU A 324 -17.57 25.07 -8.15
C GLU A 324 -18.88 25.44 -8.87
N SER A 325 -19.39 26.65 -8.65
CA SER A 325 -20.57 27.14 -9.37
C SER A 325 -20.71 28.66 -9.32
N ALA A 326 -21.42 29.21 -10.31
CA ALA A 326 -21.87 30.59 -10.36
C ALA A 326 -23.40 30.61 -10.48
N THR A 327 -24.09 31.21 -9.51
CA THR A 327 -25.56 31.24 -9.49
C THR A 327 -26.05 32.68 -9.51
N LEU A 328 -26.93 33.00 -10.47
CA LEU A 328 -27.69 34.26 -10.48
C LEU A 328 -28.74 34.24 -9.37
N LEU A 329 -28.77 35.30 -8.57
CA LEU A 329 -29.80 35.53 -7.56
C LEU A 329 -30.63 36.73 -8.00
N GLU A 330 -31.91 36.50 -8.29
CA GLU A 330 -32.90 37.55 -8.50
C GLU A 330 -33.81 37.59 -7.28
N GLU A 331 -33.95 38.76 -6.66
CA GLU A 331 -34.85 38.95 -5.53
C GLU A 331 -36.29 39.15 -6.04
N GLU A 332 -37.24 38.50 -5.39
CA GLU A 332 -38.67 38.61 -5.69
C GLU A 332 -39.39 38.92 -4.39
N GLU A 333 -39.91 40.14 -4.28
CA GLU A 333 -40.68 40.58 -3.13
C GLU A 333 -42.08 39.94 -3.20
N VAL A 334 -42.26 38.83 -2.47
CA VAL A 334 -43.58 38.26 -2.23
C VAL A 334 -44.23 39.08 -1.11
N GLU A 335 -45.11 40.01 -1.47
CA GLU A 335 -45.97 40.70 -0.51
C GLU A 335 -46.84 39.68 0.24
N VAL A 336 -46.49 39.40 1.50
CA VAL A 336 -47.33 38.58 2.38
C VAL A 336 -48.55 39.40 2.79
N PRO A 337 -49.80 38.99 2.48
CA PRO A 337 -50.97 39.77 2.83
C PRO A 337 -51.16 39.81 4.34
N ILE A 338 -51.05 40.98 4.96
CA ILE A 338 -51.38 41.18 6.37
C ILE A 338 -52.91 41.12 6.52
N VAL A 339 -53.43 39.96 6.90
CA VAL A 339 -54.83 39.81 7.32
C VAL A 339 -55.01 40.57 8.63
N LYS A 340 -55.65 41.74 8.55
CA LYS A 340 -56.12 42.48 9.72
C LYS A 340 -57.41 41.86 10.23
N GLU A 341 -57.32 40.94 11.19
CA GLU A 341 -58.48 40.63 12.02
C GLU A 341 -58.77 41.77 13.00
N SER A 342 -60.04 42.16 13.07
CA SER A 342 -60.54 43.23 13.92
C SER A 342 -60.75 42.77 15.35
N ALA A 343 -60.25 43.55 16.31
CA ALA A 343 -60.41 43.28 17.74
C ALA A 343 -61.88 43.33 18.23
N LYS A 344 -62.17 42.56 19.29
CA LYS A 344 -63.16 42.88 20.32
C LYS A 344 -62.82 42.18 21.65
N ASP A 345 -62.68 43.00 22.69
CA ASP A 345 -63.04 42.84 24.13
C ASP A 345 -63.34 41.44 24.71
N ALA A 346 -63.04 41.07 25.95
CA ALA A 346 -62.24 41.62 27.08
C ALA A 346 -62.17 40.48 28.15
N ALA A 347 -61.58 40.51 29.35
CA ALA A 347 -61.04 41.56 30.22
C ALA A 347 -60.18 40.91 31.34
N LYS A 348 -59.27 41.69 31.99
CA LYS A 348 -58.69 41.47 33.35
C LYS A 348 -57.84 40.20 33.55
N MET A 349 -56.76 40.13 34.33
CA MET A 349 -56.11 40.99 35.35
C MET A 349 -54.64 40.47 35.52
N GLU A 350 -53.61 41.16 36.04
CA GLU A 350 -53.49 42.48 36.69
C GLU A 350 -52.08 43.12 36.41
N THR A 351 -51.28 43.42 37.46
CA THR A 351 -49.97 44.13 37.55
C THR A 351 -48.74 43.21 37.44
N ASP A 352 -47.56 43.52 36.85
CA ASP A 352 -46.70 44.73 36.75
C ASP A 352 -45.46 44.66 37.69
N GLU A 353 -44.28 44.32 37.13
CA GLU A 353 -42.94 44.87 37.45
C GLU A 353 -41.82 44.24 36.56
N ALA A 354 -40.77 45.01 36.28
CA ALA A 354 -39.55 44.65 35.52
C ALA A 354 -38.29 44.86 36.43
N PRO A 355 -36.99 44.76 36.02
CA PRO A 355 -36.39 44.51 34.69
C PRO A 355 -35.11 43.59 34.68
N ASN A 356 -34.44 43.49 33.51
CA ASN A 356 -33.09 42.89 33.25
C ASN A 356 -32.93 41.36 33.53
N ASP A 357 -32.12 40.56 32.82
CA ASP A 357 -30.82 40.81 32.16
C ASP A 357 -30.58 39.79 31.01
N SER A 358 -29.32 39.48 30.66
CA SER A 358 -28.85 39.04 29.35
C SER A 358 -28.19 37.64 29.31
N THR A 359 -28.45 36.90 28.22
CA THR A 359 -27.70 35.70 27.71
C THR A 359 -27.63 34.47 28.64
N PRO A 360 -27.04 33.31 28.23
CA PRO A 360 -26.76 32.76 26.89
C PRO A 360 -27.36 31.35 26.66
N SER A 361 -27.37 30.89 25.40
CA SER A 361 -27.31 29.46 25.01
C SER A 361 -26.63 29.40 23.64
N ALA A 362 -25.52 28.69 23.39
CA ALA A 362 -25.29 27.25 23.55
C ALA A 362 -26.34 26.43 22.75
N THR A 363 -25.99 25.54 21.81
CA THR A 363 -24.68 24.95 21.51
C THR A 363 -24.55 24.61 20.02
N GLU A 364 -23.32 24.32 19.64
CA GLU A 364 -22.82 23.93 18.33
C GLU A 364 -23.54 22.77 17.62
N ASN A 365 -23.51 22.86 16.28
CA ASN A 365 -23.07 21.86 15.32
C ASN A 365 -23.48 20.39 15.51
N ASP A 366 -24.38 19.95 14.62
CA ASP A 366 -24.27 18.63 14.01
C ASP A 366 -24.79 18.72 12.55
N ILE A 367 -23.92 18.47 11.56
CA ILE A 367 -24.33 18.37 10.14
C ILE A 367 -23.73 17.10 9.54
N ASN A 368 -24.45 16.02 9.78
CA ASN A 368 -24.34 14.78 9.02
C ASN A 368 -24.84 15.00 7.58
N MET A 369 -23.96 14.92 6.58
CA MET A 369 -24.35 14.93 5.17
C MET A 369 -24.53 13.51 4.65
N GLN A 370 -25.80 13.09 4.47
CA GLN A 370 -26.14 11.98 3.58
C GLN A 370 -26.17 12.49 2.14
N ASP A 371 -25.42 11.83 1.25
CA ASP A 371 -25.48 12.05 -0.19
C ASP A 371 -26.85 11.62 -0.75
N ALA A 372 -27.70 12.59 -1.07
CA ALA A 372 -28.87 12.39 -1.90
C ALA A 372 -28.54 12.79 -3.34
N LYS A 373 -28.44 11.81 -4.25
CA LYS A 373 -28.35 12.05 -5.69
C LYS A 373 -29.55 12.87 -6.18
N ALA A 374 -29.28 13.92 -6.95
CA ALA A 374 -30.21 14.47 -7.92
C ALA A 374 -29.44 14.75 -9.21
N ASP A 375 -29.83 14.10 -10.32
CA ASP A 375 -29.28 14.39 -11.64
C ASP A 375 -29.66 15.82 -12.07
N ALA A 376 -28.65 16.64 -12.33
CA ALA A 376 -28.80 17.92 -13.02
C ALA A 376 -27.59 18.14 -13.92
N SER A 377 -27.74 17.81 -15.20
CA SER A 377 -26.74 18.00 -16.25
C SER A 377 -26.55 19.50 -16.56
N GLY A 378 -25.55 20.11 -15.91
CA GLY A 378 -25.02 21.42 -16.26
C GLY A 378 -23.83 21.31 -17.22
N PRO A 379 -23.65 22.24 -18.18
CA PRO A 379 -22.55 22.18 -19.14
C PRO A 379 -21.18 22.42 -18.46
N GLU A 380 -20.23 21.56 -18.78
CA GLU A 380 -18.86 21.59 -18.27
C GLU A 380 -18.05 22.74 -18.91
N ASN A 381 -18.15 23.94 -18.34
CA ASN A 381 -17.38 25.12 -18.77
C ASN A 381 -16.12 25.29 -17.90
N GLY A 382 -14.96 24.90 -18.42
CA GLY A 382 -13.70 25.09 -17.69
C GLY A 382 -12.43 24.42 -18.24
N VAL A 383 -12.35 24.10 -19.54
CA VAL A 383 -11.06 23.77 -20.16
C VAL A 383 -10.23 25.05 -20.28
N PRO A 384 -8.94 25.08 -19.86
CA PRO A 384 -8.10 26.27 -20.00
C PRO A 384 -7.89 26.60 -21.48
N GLU A 385 -8.23 27.83 -21.88
CA GLU A 385 -8.05 28.31 -23.26
C GLU A 385 -6.60 28.77 -23.51
N SER A 386 -5.68 27.79 -23.46
CA SER A 386 -4.41 27.82 -24.18
C SER A 386 -4.48 26.74 -25.26
N GLY A 387 -4.13 27.09 -26.50
CA GLY A 387 -4.45 26.34 -27.72
C GLY A 387 -3.80 24.98 -27.95
N ASP A 388 -3.65 24.16 -26.91
CA ASP A 388 -3.64 22.71 -27.06
C ASP A 388 -5.06 22.19 -26.83
N LYS A 389 -5.63 21.55 -27.85
CA LYS A 389 -6.60 20.47 -27.58
C LYS A 389 -5.92 19.51 -26.60
N PRO A 390 -6.64 18.73 -25.78
CA PRO A 390 -6.07 17.48 -25.33
C PRO A 390 -5.81 16.65 -26.59
N VAL A 391 -4.59 16.78 -27.13
CA VAL A 391 -3.94 15.69 -27.82
C VAL A 391 -4.07 14.57 -26.81
N GLN A 392 -4.90 13.58 -27.14
CA GLN A 392 -4.70 12.27 -26.58
C GLN A 392 -3.33 11.83 -27.07
N MET A 393 -2.30 12.30 -26.37
CA MET A 393 -1.18 11.46 -26.03
C MET A 393 -1.85 10.24 -25.39
N GLU A 394 -2.07 9.21 -26.18
CA GLU A 394 -1.73 7.87 -25.74
C GLU A 394 -0.31 8.00 -25.21
N THR A 395 -0.23 8.30 -23.91
CA THR A 395 1.01 8.80 -23.32
C THR A 395 2.11 7.80 -23.61
N ASP A 396 3.33 8.26 -23.84
CA ASP A 396 4.46 7.36 -24.11
C ASP A 396 4.53 6.28 -23.01
N ALA A 397 4.11 6.59 -21.79
CA ALA A 397 3.89 5.66 -20.68
C ALA A 397 2.91 4.49 -20.97
N LYS A 398 1.77 4.69 -21.65
CA LYS A 398 0.85 3.61 -22.05
C LYS A 398 1.46 2.74 -23.14
N VAL A 399 2.05 3.37 -24.16
CA VAL A 399 2.72 2.66 -25.28
C VAL A 399 3.90 1.85 -24.74
N GLU A 400 4.70 2.43 -23.85
CA GLU A 400 5.83 1.80 -23.19
C GLU A 400 5.39 0.68 -22.23
N ALA A 401 4.30 0.86 -21.48
CA ALA A 401 3.74 -0.20 -20.64
C ALA A 401 3.25 -1.38 -21.49
N GLN A 402 2.62 -1.12 -22.63
CA GLN A 402 2.20 -2.16 -23.57
C GLN A 402 3.41 -2.86 -24.21
N ARG A 403 4.45 -2.12 -24.61
CA ARG A 403 5.72 -2.69 -25.11
C ARG A 403 6.40 -3.58 -24.07
N LYS A 404 6.57 -3.11 -22.84
CA LYS A 404 7.14 -3.90 -21.72
C LYS A 404 6.33 -5.15 -21.44
N ARG A 405 5.00 -5.05 -21.46
CA ARG A 405 4.11 -6.20 -21.29
C ARG A 405 4.29 -7.21 -22.42
N VAL A 406 4.34 -6.78 -23.68
CA VAL A 406 4.56 -7.67 -24.83
C VAL A 406 5.94 -8.33 -24.76
N MET A 407 6.97 -7.58 -24.35
CA MET A 407 8.33 -8.11 -24.17
C MET A 407 8.39 -9.20 -23.09
N GLU A 408 7.82 -8.97 -21.90
CA GLU A 408 7.80 -9.99 -20.84
C GLU A 408 6.92 -11.19 -21.23
N GLU A 409 5.74 -10.97 -21.81
CA GLU A 409 4.89 -12.07 -22.34
C GLU A 409 5.55 -12.84 -23.50
N THR A 410 6.54 -12.27 -24.20
CA THR A 410 7.33 -12.94 -25.25
C THR A 410 8.44 -13.79 -24.62
N LYS A 411 9.18 -13.22 -23.68
CA LYS A 411 10.20 -13.90 -22.87
C LYS A 411 9.62 -15.10 -22.08
N ASP A 412 8.43 -14.94 -21.48
CA ASP A 412 7.70 -16.03 -20.83
C ASP A 412 7.40 -17.19 -21.79
N LYS A 413 7.15 -16.90 -23.09
CA LYS A 413 6.93 -17.93 -24.11
C LYS A 413 8.23 -18.57 -24.59
N LYS A 414 9.32 -17.81 -24.73
CA LYS A 414 10.67 -18.37 -24.97
C LYS A 414 11.04 -19.37 -23.88
N ASN A 415 10.98 -18.93 -22.62
CA ASN A 415 11.26 -19.76 -21.44
C ASN A 415 10.35 -21.01 -21.36
N ALA A 416 9.09 -20.91 -21.81
CA ALA A 416 8.17 -22.04 -21.84
C ALA A 416 8.51 -23.09 -22.93
N VAL A 417 9.10 -22.68 -24.06
CA VAL A 417 9.65 -23.62 -25.05
C VAL A 417 10.89 -24.31 -24.48
N GLU A 418 11.84 -23.53 -23.97
CA GLU A 418 13.09 -24.01 -23.36
C GLU A 418 12.83 -25.02 -22.23
N ALA A 419 11.96 -24.69 -21.28
CA ALA A 419 11.58 -25.59 -20.19
C ALA A 419 10.90 -26.88 -20.68
N TYR A 420 10.05 -26.81 -21.72
CA TYR A 420 9.43 -28.00 -22.30
C TYR A 420 10.46 -28.89 -23.01
N VAL A 421 11.43 -28.30 -23.71
CA VAL A 421 12.52 -29.04 -24.37
C VAL A 421 13.30 -29.86 -23.37
N TYR A 422 13.76 -29.25 -22.27
CA TYR A 422 14.51 -29.96 -21.24
C TYR A 422 13.67 -31.00 -20.47
N ASP A 423 12.46 -30.65 -20.04
CA ASP A 423 11.56 -31.57 -19.30
C ASP A 423 11.18 -32.79 -20.15
N MET A 424 10.75 -32.59 -21.40
CA MET A 424 10.32 -33.67 -22.28
C MET A 424 11.51 -34.57 -22.67
N ARG A 425 12.69 -34.01 -22.97
CA ARG A 425 13.90 -34.81 -23.25
C ARG A 425 14.25 -35.72 -22.07
N ASN A 426 14.26 -35.18 -20.85
CA ASN A 426 14.53 -35.95 -19.63
C ASN A 426 13.48 -37.05 -19.41
N LYS A 427 12.19 -36.75 -19.58
CA LYS A 427 11.10 -37.73 -19.46
C LYS A 427 11.21 -38.85 -20.50
N LEU A 428 11.60 -38.56 -21.74
CA LEU A 428 11.77 -39.56 -22.81
C LEU A 428 12.94 -40.52 -22.56
N HIS A 429 13.99 -40.09 -21.87
CA HIS A 429 15.12 -40.94 -21.45
C HIS A 429 14.87 -41.71 -20.14
N ASP A 430 13.81 -41.39 -19.40
CA ASP A 430 13.43 -42.02 -18.13
C ASP A 430 12.00 -42.59 -18.25
N LYS A 431 11.03 -41.96 -17.60
CA LYS A 431 9.69 -42.53 -17.33
C LYS A 431 8.86 -42.83 -18.56
N TYR A 432 9.12 -42.17 -19.69
CA TYR A 432 8.34 -42.33 -20.91
C TYR A 432 8.94 -43.35 -21.88
N GLN A 433 10.14 -43.90 -21.62
CA GLN A 433 10.84 -44.79 -22.55
C GLN A 433 9.98 -45.98 -23.01
N GLU A 434 9.18 -46.57 -22.11
CA GLU A 434 8.27 -47.71 -22.41
C GLU A 434 6.95 -47.31 -23.10
N PHE A 435 6.64 -46.01 -23.16
CA PHE A 435 5.34 -45.47 -23.62
C PHE A 435 5.40 -44.89 -25.04
N VAL A 436 6.53 -45.02 -25.72
CA VAL A 436 6.82 -44.51 -27.06
C VAL A 436 7.60 -45.58 -27.84
N THR A 437 7.46 -45.65 -29.17
CA THR A 437 8.29 -46.56 -29.97
C THR A 437 9.71 -45.99 -30.08
N ASP A 438 10.73 -46.83 -30.28
CA ASP A 438 12.10 -46.34 -30.43
C ASP A 438 12.22 -45.31 -31.58
N SER A 439 11.54 -45.57 -32.70
CA SER A 439 11.49 -44.67 -33.86
C SER A 439 10.82 -43.31 -33.56
N ASP A 440 9.69 -43.31 -32.82
CA ASP A 440 9.01 -42.07 -32.46
C ASP A 440 9.81 -41.28 -31.40
N ARG A 441 10.49 -41.99 -30.49
CA ARG A 441 11.33 -41.41 -29.44
C ARG A 441 12.54 -40.70 -30.03
N GLU A 442 13.25 -41.37 -30.94
CA GLU A 442 14.41 -40.80 -31.64
C GLU A 442 13.99 -39.59 -32.49
N ALA A 443 12.87 -39.68 -33.21
CA ALA A 443 12.34 -38.56 -33.98
C ALA A 443 11.98 -37.34 -33.10
N LEU A 444 11.33 -37.57 -31.95
CA LEU A 444 10.99 -36.48 -31.02
C LEU A 444 12.24 -35.91 -30.34
N ILE A 445 13.22 -36.72 -29.93
CA ILE A 445 14.49 -36.24 -29.36
C ILE A 445 15.25 -35.38 -30.38
N ALA A 446 15.34 -35.81 -31.65
CA ALA A 446 15.95 -35.02 -32.71
C ALA A 446 15.24 -33.67 -32.91
N LYS A 447 13.91 -33.65 -32.85
CA LYS A 447 13.11 -32.42 -32.94
C LYS A 447 13.27 -31.50 -31.72
N LEU A 448 13.39 -32.07 -30.52
CA LEU A 448 13.70 -31.31 -29.31
C LEU A 448 15.09 -30.67 -29.39
N GLN A 449 16.07 -31.35 -30.01
CA GLN A 449 17.38 -30.76 -30.30
C GLN A 449 17.29 -29.64 -31.34
N GLU A 450 16.59 -29.84 -32.47
CA GLU A 450 16.38 -28.81 -33.49
C GLU A 450 15.76 -27.52 -32.92
N VAL A 451 14.81 -27.65 -31.98
CA VAL A 451 14.20 -26.48 -31.31
C VAL A 451 15.12 -25.86 -30.24
N GLU A 452 15.99 -26.65 -29.60
CA GLU A 452 17.04 -26.10 -28.70
C GLU A 452 18.07 -25.30 -29.49
N ASP A 453 18.62 -25.88 -30.56
CA ASP A 453 19.62 -25.25 -31.41
C ASP A 453 19.05 -23.94 -31.98
N TRP A 454 17.80 -23.98 -32.48
CA TRP A 454 17.08 -22.79 -32.93
C TRP A 454 16.91 -21.73 -31.84
N LEU A 455 16.63 -22.08 -30.56
CA LEU A 455 16.48 -21.10 -29.47
C LEU A 455 17.76 -20.31 -29.16
N TYR A 456 18.93 -20.89 -29.46
CA TYR A 456 20.25 -20.29 -29.26
C TYR A 456 20.87 -19.68 -30.53
N GLU A 457 20.25 -19.90 -31.69
CA GLU A 457 20.61 -19.31 -32.98
C GLU A 457 19.51 -18.33 -33.46
N ASP A 458 18.79 -18.64 -34.54
CA ASP A 458 17.81 -17.75 -35.19
C ASP A 458 16.62 -17.35 -34.29
N GLY A 459 16.34 -18.12 -33.23
CA GLY A 459 15.25 -17.94 -32.30
C GLY A 459 15.57 -17.09 -31.07
N GLU A 460 16.64 -16.28 -31.08
CA GLU A 460 16.99 -15.48 -29.90
C GLU A 460 15.96 -14.38 -29.60
N ASP A 461 15.55 -13.60 -30.62
CA ASP A 461 14.65 -12.43 -30.53
C ASP A 461 13.42 -12.59 -31.44
N GLU A 462 12.79 -13.77 -31.37
CA GLU A 462 11.61 -14.09 -32.17
C GLU A 462 10.28 -13.64 -31.53
N THR A 463 9.23 -13.58 -32.35
CA THR A 463 7.93 -13.08 -31.87
C THR A 463 7.22 -14.08 -30.96
N LYS A 464 6.40 -13.57 -30.03
CA LYS A 464 5.52 -14.38 -29.16
C LYS A 464 4.75 -15.48 -29.90
N GLY A 465 4.29 -15.20 -31.13
CA GLY A 465 3.54 -16.15 -31.96
C GLY A 465 4.39 -17.34 -32.41
N VAL A 466 5.67 -17.10 -32.72
CA VAL A 466 6.62 -18.14 -33.16
C VAL A 466 6.96 -19.09 -32.02
N TYR A 467 7.24 -18.58 -30.81
CA TYR A 467 7.45 -19.44 -29.63
C TYR A 467 6.20 -20.28 -29.28
N ILE A 468 4.99 -19.71 -29.41
CA ILE A 468 3.74 -20.47 -29.22
C ILE A 468 3.64 -21.59 -30.26
N ALA A 469 3.87 -21.29 -31.54
CA ALA A 469 3.81 -22.29 -32.61
C ALA A 469 4.82 -23.43 -32.41
N LYS A 470 6.08 -23.11 -32.07
CA LYS A 470 7.12 -24.11 -31.74
C LYS A 470 6.71 -25.00 -30.55
N LEU A 471 6.15 -24.41 -29.49
CA LEU A 471 5.66 -25.18 -28.34
C LEU A 471 4.49 -26.10 -28.70
N GLU A 472 3.52 -25.62 -29.47
CA GLU A 472 2.39 -26.43 -29.94
C GLU A 472 2.84 -27.57 -30.85
N GLU A 473 3.86 -27.34 -31.68
CA GLU A 473 4.41 -28.34 -32.60
C GLU A 473 5.14 -29.49 -31.88
N LEU A 474 5.84 -29.18 -30.79
CA LEU A 474 6.45 -30.18 -29.89
C LEU A 474 5.37 -30.94 -29.12
N LYS A 475 4.41 -30.22 -28.52
CA LYS A 475 3.29 -30.79 -27.75
C LYS A 475 2.43 -31.77 -28.54
N LYS A 476 2.22 -31.50 -29.83
CA LYS A 476 1.51 -32.40 -30.74
C LYS A 476 2.11 -33.83 -30.79
N GLN A 477 3.39 -33.98 -30.49
CA GLN A 477 4.08 -35.27 -30.41
C GLN A 477 4.29 -35.76 -28.96
N GLY A 478 4.62 -34.85 -28.04
CA GLY A 478 4.89 -35.20 -26.63
C GLY A 478 3.64 -35.49 -25.79
N ASP A 479 2.56 -34.72 -25.95
CA ASP A 479 1.37 -34.84 -25.11
C ASP A 479 0.70 -36.23 -25.21
N PRO A 480 0.61 -36.89 -26.39
CA PRO A 480 0.13 -38.28 -26.49
C PRO A 480 1.04 -39.34 -25.84
N ILE A 481 2.30 -39.02 -25.55
CA ILE A 481 3.22 -39.91 -24.80
C ILE A 481 2.96 -39.72 -23.30
N GLU A 482 2.89 -38.47 -22.83
CA GLU A 482 2.54 -38.12 -21.45
C GLU A 482 1.15 -38.65 -21.05
N GLU A 483 0.16 -38.57 -21.95
CA GLU A 483 -1.17 -39.14 -21.75
C GLU A 483 -1.13 -40.67 -21.61
N ARG A 484 -0.36 -41.39 -22.46
CA ARG A 484 -0.18 -42.85 -22.35
C ARG A 484 0.45 -43.26 -21.01
N TYR A 485 1.50 -42.57 -20.58
CA TYR A 485 2.16 -42.80 -19.29
C TYR A 485 1.20 -42.55 -18.11
N LYS A 486 0.49 -41.42 -18.14
CA LYS A 486 -0.47 -41.05 -17.11
C LYS A 486 -1.60 -42.06 -17.02
N GLU A 487 -2.21 -42.42 -18.14
CA GLU A 487 -3.28 -43.42 -18.23
C GLU A 487 -2.83 -44.79 -17.69
N TYR A 488 -1.62 -45.23 -18.01
CA TYR A 488 -1.07 -46.47 -17.45
C TYR A 488 -0.94 -46.40 -15.92
N THR A 489 -0.41 -45.28 -15.41
CA THR A 489 -0.13 -45.06 -13.97
C THR A 489 -1.42 -44.91 -13.15
N GLU A 490 -2.42 -44.19 -13.66
CA GLU A 490 -3.66 -43.90 -12.94
C GLU A 490 -4.69 -45.04 -13.03
N ARG A 491 -4.68 -45.84 -14.11
CA ARG A 491 -5.69 -46.89 -14.36
C ARG A 491 -5.71 -47.99 -13.30
N GLY A 492 -4.55 -48.47 -12.85
CA GLY A 492 -4.47 -49.50 -11.81
C GLY A 492 -5.19 -49.09 -10.51
N PRO A 493 -4.79 -47.98 -9.86
CA PRO A 493 -5.45 -47.45 -8.67
C PRO A 493 -6.96 -47.20 -8.82
N VAL A 494 -7.41 -46.72 -9.99
CA VAL A 494 -8.84 -46.47 -10.27
C VAL A 494 -9.63 -47.77 -10.41
N ILE A 495 -9.08 -48.79 -11.08
CA ILE A 495 -9.67 -50.13 -11.16
C ILE A 495 -9.75 -50.77 -9.76
N ASP A 496 -8.70 -50.65 -8.96
CA ASP A 496 -8.65 -51.12 -7.58
C ASP A 496 -9.73 -50.46 -6.70
N GLN A 497 -9.96 -49.16 -6.88
CA GLN A 497 -11.03 -48.43 -6.19
C GLN A 497 -12.42 -48.98 -6.60
N LEU A 498 -12.63 -49.25 -7.89
CA LEU A 498 -13.89 -49.82 -8.39
C LEU A 498 -14.14 -51.23 -7.83
N TRP A 499 -13.12 -52.09 -7.77
CA TRP A 499 -13.23 -53.43 -7.17
C TRP A 499 -13.55 -53.38 -5.68
N ARG A 500 -12.95 -52.44 -4.93
CA ARG A 500 -13.27 -52.23 -3.50
C ARG A 500 -14.73 -51.80 -3.30
N SER A 501 -15.22 -50.88 -4.13
CA SER A 501 -16.64 -50.47 -4.13
C SER A 501 -17.58 -51.62 -4.51
N ARG A 502 -17.18 -52.51 -5.43
CA ARG A 502 -17.98 -53.70 -5.77
C ARG A 502 -17.99 -54.73 -4.64
N ARG A 503 -16.87 -54.95 -3.97
CA ARG A 503 -16.79 -55.85 -2.81
C ARG A 503 -17.66 -55.37 -1.64
N PHE A 504 -17.67 -54.06 -1.37
CA PHE A 504 -18.58 -53.42 -0.43
C PHE A 504 -20.04 -53.73 -0.76
N LEU A 505 -20.45 -53.57 -2.03
CA LEU A 505 -21.83 -53.84 -2.45
C LEU A 505 -22.22 -55.31 -2.25
N ASN A 506 -21.33 -56.25 -2.58
CA ASN A 506 -21.59 -57.67 -2.37
C ASN A 506 -21.82 -58.01 -0.87
N GLU A 507 -21.00 -57.50 0.04
CA GLU A 507 -21.14 -57.74 1.49
C GLU A 507 -22.48 -57.21 2.04
N CYS A 508 -22.92 -56.02 1.57
CA CYS A 508 -24.23 -55.47 1.90
C CYS A 508 -25.38 -56.37 1.42
N VAL A 509 -25.28 -56.91 0.19
CA VAL A 509 -26.27 -57.84 -0.38
C VAL A 509 -26.32 -59.17 0.38
N GLU A 510 -25.18 -59.72 0.79
CA GLU A 510 -25.13 -60.94 1.60
C GLU A 510 -25.73 -60.74 3.00
N ALA A 511 -25.47 -59.58 3.63
CA ALA A 511 -26.07 -59.21 4.91
C ALA A 511 -27.59 -59.02 4.81
N GLU A 512 -28.09 -58.40 3.73
CA GLU A 512 -29.52 -58.28 3.45
C GLU A 512 -30.18 -59.65 3.24
N ALA A 513 -29.57 -60.51 2.41
CA ALA A 513 -30.08 -61.85 2.12
C ALA A 513 -30.19 -62.71 3.39
N TRP A 514 -29.15 -62.72 4.23
CA TRP A 514 -29.15 -63.40 5.53
C TRP A 514 -30.28 -62.89 6.45
N LEU A 515 -30.44 -61.57 6.56
CA LEU A 515 -31.47 -60.98 7.41
C LEU A 515 -32.88 -61.34 6.91
N ARG A 516 -33.08 -61.35 5.59
CA ARG A 516 -34.35 -61.68 4.94
C ARG A 516 -34.73 -63.15 5.14
N GLU A 517 -33.77 -64.06 4.97
CA GLU A 517 -33.93 -65.50 5.22
C GLU A 517 -34.28 -65.77 6.70
N LYS A 518 -33.49 -65.23 7.64
CA LYS A 518 -33.71 -65.44 9.07
C LYS A 518 -35.00 -64.81 9.57
N LYS A 519 -35.38 -63.66 9.02
CA LYS A 519 -36.68 -63.04 9.30
C LYS A 519 -37.84 -63.94 8.85
N GLN A 520 -37.77 -64.50 7.64
CA GLN A 520 -38.79 -65.43 7.15
C GLN A 520 -38.91 -66.68 8.03
N GLN A 521 -37.78 -67.27 8.46
CA GLN A 521 -37.76 -68.40 9.39
C GLN A 521 -38.39 -68.05 10.75
N GLN A 522 -38.14 -66.83 11.26
CA GLN A 522 -38.70 -66.36 12.51
C GLN A 522 -40.20 -66.05 12.42
N ASP A 523 -40.66 -65.46 11.31
CA ASP A 523 -42.06 -65.11 11.08
C ASP A 523 -42.96 -66.36 10.91
N MET A 524 -42.37 -67.52 10.60
CA MET A 524 -43.06 -68.83 10.56
C MET A 524 -43.25 -69.50 11.92
N LEU A 525 -42.66 -68.98 13.00
CA LEU A 525 -42.72 -69.59 14.34
C LEU A 525 -43.78 -68.95 15.25
N PRO A 526 -44.52 -69.74 16.06
CA PRO A 526 -45.38 -69.20 17.11
C PRO A 526 -44.59 -68.39 18.15
N LYS A 527 -45.21 -67.34 18.71
CA LYS A 527 -44.56 -66.41 19.67
C LYS A 527 -43.97 -67.05 20.94
N TYR A 528 -44.40 -68.27 21.29
CA TYR A 528 -43.91 -69.02 22.45
C TYR A 528 -42.76 -69.99 22.12
N ALA A 529 -42.43 -70.18 20.83
CA ALA A 529 -41.30 -71.00 20.41
C ALA A 529 -39.99 -70.23 20.56
N THR A 530 -38.88 -70.94 20.78
CA THR A 530 -37.54 -70.35 20.87
C THR A 530 -37.21 -69.57 19.59
N PRO A 531 -36.82 -68.29 19.67
CA PRO A 531 -36.53 -67.48 18.49
C PRO A 531 -35.28 -67.97 17.76
N VAL A 532 -35.33 -67.91 16.42
CA VAL A 532 -34.25 -68.30 15.48
C VAL A 532 -33.54 -67.10 14.85
N LEU A 533 -33.98 -65.88 15.19
CA LEU A 533 -33.31 -64.62 14.87
C LEU A 533 -33.27 -63.74 16.11
N LEU A 534 -32.13 -63.68 16.77
CA LEU A 534 -31.96 -62.90 18.00
C LEU A 534 -31.52 -61.45 17.70
N SER A 535 -32.05 -60.48 18.44
CA SER A 535 -31.61 -59.07 18.31
C SER A 535 -30.12 -58.87 18.59
N ALA A 536 -29.50 -59.77 19.35
CA ALA A 536 -28.05 -59.80 19.57
C ALA A 536 -27.27 -60.25 18.32
N GLU A 537 -27.81 -61.18 17.53
CA GLU A 537 -27.21 -61.64 16.27
C GLU A 537 -27.34 -60.57 15.18
N ILE A 538 -28.50 -59.89 15.11
CA ILE A 538 -28.70 -58.74 14.23
C ILE A 538 -27.67 -57.65 14.54
N ARG A 539 -27.50 -57.27 15.82
CA ARG A 539 -26.47 -56.30 16.23
C ARG A 539 -25.07 -56.75 15.84
N ARG A 540 -24.69 -58.00 16.15
CA ARG A 540 -23.37 -58.55 15.78
C ARG A 540 -23.12 -58.57 14.27
N LYS A 541 -24.14 -58.84 13.46
CA LYS A 541 -24.06 -58.77 11.99
C LYS A 541 -23.97 -57.33 11.48
N ALA A 542 -24.72 -56.40 12.07
CA ALA A 542 -24.64 -54.97 11.74
C ALA A 542 -23.28 -54.36 12.12
N GLU A 543 -22.73 -54.71 13.29
CA GLU A 543 -21.39 -54.30 13.74
C GLU A 543 -20.28 -54.90 12.85
N ALA A 544 -20.42 -56.15 12.42
CA ALA A 544 -19.50 -56.77 11.46
C ALA A 544 -19.53 -56.07 10.09
N LEU A 545 -20.73 -55.73 9.60
CA LEU A 545 -20.90 -54.96 8.37
C LEU A 545 -20.34 -53.54 8.50
N ASP A 546 -20.65 -52.79 9.57
CA ASP A 546 -20.07 -51.45 9.81
C ASP A 546 -18.53 -51.52 9.84
N ARG A 547 -17.96 -52.49 10.57
CA ARG A 547 -16.51 -52.66 10.66
C ARG A 547 -15.86 -52.95 9.30
N PHE A 548 -16.56 -53.61 8.38
CA PHE A 548 -16.09 -53.86 7.01
C PHE A 548 -16.28 -52.64 6.09
N CYS A 549 -17.44 -51.98 6.20
CA CYS A 549 -17.86 -50.85 5.38
C CYS A 549 -17.10 -49.54 5.70
N ARG A 550 -16.89 -49.26 6.98
CA ARG A 550 -16.37 -47.98 7.48
C ARG A 550 -14.97 -47.65 6.94
N PRO A 551 -13.97 -48.56 6.91
CA PRO A 551 -12.65 -48.27 6.30
C PRO A 551 -12.67 -48.03 4.78
N ILE A 552 -13.75 -48.43 4.09
CA ILE A 552 -13.95 -48.18 2.66
C ILE A 552 -14.59 -46.81 2.47
N MET A 553 -15.55 -46.44 3.33
CA MET A 553 -16.25 -45.15 3.28
C MET A 553 -15.44 -43.97 3.82
N THR A 554 -14.54 -44.16 4.79
CA THR A 554 -13.81 -43.06 5.46
C THR A 554 -12.42 -42.78 4.88
N LYS A 555 -11.99 -43.46 3.82
CA LYS A 555 -10.71 -43.15 3.16
C LYS A 555 -10.81 -41.81 2.41
N PRO A 556 -9.98 -40.80 2.73
CA PRO A 556 -9.92 -39.58 1.94
C PRO A 556 -9.42 -39.89 0.52
N LYS A 557 -9.76 -39.03 -0.44
CA LYS A 557 -9.19 -39.09 -1.80
C LYS A 557 -7.65 -39.02 -1.70
N PRO A 558 -6.92 -39.73 -2.59
CA PRO A 558 -5.47 -39.52 -2.68
C PRO A 558 -5.18 -38.04 -2.93
N ALA A 559 -4.20 -37.50 -2.22
CA ALA A 559 -3.73 -36.14 -2.45
C ALA A 559 -3.22 -36.00 -3.89
N LYS A 560 -3.41 -34.83 -4.50
CA LYS A 560 -2.72 -34.51 -5.77
C LYS A 560 -1.21 -34.66 -5.54
N PRO A 561 -0.44 -35.13 -6.55
CA PRO A 561 1.01 -35.07 -6.49
C PRO A 561 1.44 -33.65 -6.13
N ALA A 562 2.34 -33.50 -5.15
CA ALA A 562 2.92 -32.21 -4.86
C ALA A 562 3.74 -31.77 -6.08
N THR A 563 3.48 -30.55 -6.56
CA THR A 563 4.39 -29.90 -7.52
C THR A 563 5.76 -29.80 -6.84
N PRO A 564 6.86 -30.27 -7.47
CA PRO A 564 8.18 -30.12 -6.87
C PRO A 564 8.49 -28.63 -6.67
N GLU A 565 8.93 -28.26 -5.46
CA GLU A 565 9.51 -26.94 -5.23
C GLU A 565 10.78 -26.82 -6.09
N MET A 566 10.92 -25.69 -6.78
CA MET A 566 12.15 -25.40 -7.53
C MET A 566 13.32 -25.26 -6.54
N PRO A 567 14.44 -25.96 -6.72
CA PRO A 567 15.66 -25.63 -5.99
C PRO A 567 16.13 -24.22 -6.40
N SER A 568 16.49 -23.40 -5.41
CA SER A 568 17.18 -22.13 -5.69
C SER A 568 18.51 -22.37 -6.39
N PRO A 569 18.94 -21.48 -7.31
CA PRO A 569 20.19 -21.65 -8.02
C PRO A 569 21.39 -21.51 -7.08
N ALA A 570 22.27 -22.52 -7.09
CA ALA A 570 23.57 -22.48 -6.43
C ALA A 570 24.60 -21.77 -7.34
N PRO A 571 25.62 -21.09 -6.77
CA PRO A 571 26.58 -20.29 -7.55
C PRO A 571 27.63 -21.16 -8.29
N PRO A 572 28.28 -20.62 -9.34
CA PRO A 572 29.22 -21.37 -10.17
C PRO A 572 30.51 -21.73 -9.40
N GLN A 573 31.01 -22.95 -9.62
CA GLN A 573 32.27 -23.44 -9.03
C GLN A 573 33.50 -23.02 -9.84
N GLY A 574 34.59 -22.68 -9.15
CA GLY A 574 35.92 -22.51 -9.71
C GLY A 574 37.02 -22.69 -8.67
N SER A 575 38.08 -23.42 -9.07
CA SER A 575 39.41 -23.58 -8.43
C SER A 575 39.56 -24.21 -7.03
N GLU A 576 40.16 -25.41 -7.06
CA GLU A 576 41.20 -26.04 -6.18
C GLU A 576 41.06 -26.16 -4.64
N PRO A 577 41.56 -27.28 -4.03
CA PRO A 577 41.37 -27.57 -2.60
C PRO A 577 42.66 -27.46 -1.74
N GLN A 578 42.55 -26.90 -0.52
CA GLN A 578 43.35 -27.30 0.66
C GLN A 578 42.67 -26.82 1.98
N PRO A 579 43.08 -27.31 3.18
CA PRO A 579 42.22 -28.21 3.94
C PRO A 579 41.48 -27.58 5.14
N GLN A 580 40.52 -28.35 5.67
CA GLN A 580 39.66 -27.99 6.80
C GLN A 580 40.42 -27.86 8.13
N GLY A 581 40.10 -26.82 8.90
CA GLY A 581 40.22 -26.79 10.36
C GLY A 581 38.85 -27.06 10.99
N ALA A 582 38.84 -27.65 12.19
CA ALA A 582 37.65 -28.29 12.78
C ALA A 582 36.56 -27.34 13.32
N ASP A 583 35.37 -27.91 13.49
CA ASP A 583 34.22 -27.33 14.20
C ASP A 583 34.51 -26.98 15.67
N ASP A 584 33.74 -26.04 16.20
CA ASP A 584 33.24 -26.14 17.57
C ASP A 584 31.79 -25.62 17.63
N ALA A 585 30.92 -26.35 18.31
CA ALA A 585 29.47 -26.12 18.34
C ALA A 585 29.04 -25.22 19.49
N TYR A 586 27.85 -24.61 19.43
CA TYR A 586 26.98 -24.46 20.61
C TYR A 586 25.50 -24.33 20.25
N HIS A 587 24.67 -25.13 20.94
CA HIS A 587 23.20 -25.07 20.92
C HIS A 587 22.68 -23.79 21.59
N ASN A 588 21.43 -23.43 21.29
CA ASN A 588 20.59 -22.73 22.26
C ASN A 588 19.13 -23.22 22.18
N GLU A 589 18.52 -23.51 23.32
CA GLU A 589 17.14 -24.01 23.46
C GLU A 589 16.15 -22.86 23.74
N SER A 590 14.86 -23.17 23.86
CA SER A 590 13.84 -22.27 24.41
C SER A 590 12.80 -23.06 25.24
N PRO A 591 12.43 -22.60 26.45
CA PRO A 591 11.26 -23.11 27.20
C PRO A 591 9.96 -22.54 26.60
N GLY A 592 8.74 -23.08 26.78
CA GLY A 592 8.16 -23.77 27.94
C GLY A 592 7.46 -22.73 28.86
N ALA A 593 6.22 -22.88 29.34
CA ALA A 593 5.16 -23.88 29.16
C ALA A 593 3.78 -23.25 29.54
N ALA A 594 2.67 -23.99 29.43
CA ALA A 594 1.34 -23.55 29.86
C ALA A 594 1.10 -23.75 31.38
N ASN A 595 0.10 -23.08 31.95
CA ASN A 595 -0.35 -23.30 33.33
C ASN A 595 -1.89 -23.25 33.45
N SER A 596 -2.45 -24.01 34.39
CA SER A 596 -3.89 -24.16 34.64
C SER A 596 -4.17 -24.37 36.13
N GLU A 597 -5.33 -23.91 36.60
CA GLU A 597 -5.80 -23.91 37.99
C GLU A 597 -7.37 -24.05 37.92
N VAL A 598 -8.16 -24.66 38.82
CA VAL A 598 -8.14 -24.81 40.30
C VAL A 598 -8.89 -26.15 40.74
N PRO A 599 -9.39 -26.47 41.98
CA PRO A 599 -8.93 -27.63 42.78
C PRO A 599 -10.07 -28.63 43.26
N PRO A 600 -10.05 -29.31 44.45
CA PRO A 600 -9.72 -30.75 44.56
C PRO A 600 -10.72 -31.62 45.39
N ALA A 601 -10.39 -32.90 45.64
CA ALA A 601 -10.94 -33.71 46.76
C ALA A 601 -10.00 -34.90 47.14
N ASP A 602 -10.01 -35.31 48.42
CA ASP A 602 -9.06 -36.26 49.05
C ASP A 602 -9.40 -37.77 48.89
N ALA A 603 -8.37 -38.63 48.97
CA ALA A 603 -8.24 -39.79 49.91
C ALA A 603 -7.26 -40.88 49.40
N GLU A 604 -6.47 -41.46 50.33
CA GLU A 604 -5.41 -42.47 50.12
C GLU A 604 -5.93 -43.94 50.24
N PRO A 605 -5.12 -45.02 50.47
CA PRO A 605 -3.70 -45.33 50.14
C PRO A 605 -3.49 -46.78 49.57
N MET A 606 -2.20 -47.21 49.51
CA MET A 606 -1.65 -48.60 49.58
C MET A 606 -1.41 -49.39 48.27
N GLU A 607 -0.33 -50.19 48.11
CA GLU A 607 0.91 -50.41 48.90
C GLU A 607 2.02 -51.11 48.05
N THR A 608 3.29 -51.00 48.48
CA THR A 608 4.44 -51.96 48.38
C THR A 608 4.87 -52.57 46.99
N ASP A 609 6.13 -52.95 46.72
CA ASP A 609 7.39 -52.98 47.49
C ASP A 609 8.67 -52.97 46.59
N LYS A 610 9.84 -52.66 47.21
CA LYS A 610 11.26 -53.03 46.88
C LYS A 610 11.85 -52.78 45.45
N SER A 611 12.89 -51.95 45.24
CA SER A 611 14.32 -51.99 45.71
C SER A 611 15.19 -53.02 44.95
N GLU A 612 16.50 -52.90 44.67
CA GLU A 612 17.63 -52.05 45.11
C GLU A 612 18.50 -51.68 43.86
N THR A 613 19.07 -50.47 43.68
CA THR A 613 20.43 -49.99 44.10
C THR A 613 21.59 -50.99 43.96
N ALA A 614 22.84 -50.62 43.59
CA ALA A 614 23.43 -49.41 42.98
C ALA A 614 24.93 -49.65 42.67
N HIS A 615 25.55 -48.76 41.88
CA HIS A 615 27.02 -48.56 41.73
C HIS A 615 27.83 -49.72 41.07
N GLY A 616 28.97 -49.46 40.41
CA GLY A 616 29.67 -48.22 40.08
C GLY A 616 31.09 -48.49 39.55
N ALA A 617 31.80 -47.43 39.11
CA ALA A 617 33.08 -47.46 38.38
C ALA A 617 33.00 -48.06 36.94
N ALA A 618 33.78 -47.57 35.97
CA ALA A 618 34.85 -46.56 35.99
C ALA A 618 34.65 -45.51 34.88
#